data_AF-A0A7Z0TFY7-F1
#
_entry.id   AF-A0A7Z0TFY7-F1
#
_cell.length_a   1.000
_cell.length_b   1.000
_cell.length_c   1.000
_cell.angle_alpha   90.00
_cell.angle_beta   90.00
_cell.angle_gamma   90.00
#
_symmetry.space_group_name_H-M   'P 1'
#
loop_
_entity.id
_entity.type
_entity.pdbx_description
1 polymer ?
#
loop_
_entity_poly.entity_id
_entity_poly.type
_entity_poly.pdbx_seq_one_letter_code
_entity_poly.pdbx_strand_id
1 'polypeptide(L)'
;MVVIAASVIAVFGTLLGAGVTHLFQRNTLRRTEENARSEKLRQERIDAYCVFGGALANYRRGQMDHWFAGRGGDGHLASESEVHELRRAAQRLRAAAMEAMFRAELLTDSSELTSLGREALKAADGIDRAASRAELDRARDESRRLIYGYMAAARPHVPGLSAARALDR
;
A
#
# COMPACT_ATOMS: atom_id res chain seq x y z
N MET A 1 -24.19 -17.36 65.27
CA MET A 1 -23.19 -16.29 65.05
C MET A 1 -22.21 -16.62 63.92
N VAL A 2 -21.48 -17.75 63.95
CA VAL A 2 -20.47 -18.11 62.93
C VAL A 2 -21.01 -18.25 61.50
N VAL A 3 -22.20 -18.84 61.33
CA VAL A 3 -22.80 -19.08 60.01
C VAL A 3 -23.17 -17.79 59.27
N ILE A 4 -23.59 -16.76 60.02
CA ILE A 4 -23.94 -15.44 59.47
C ILE A 4 -22.66 -14.70 59.02
N ALA A 5 -21.57 -14.83 59.79
CA ALA A 5 -20.29 -14.25 59.39
C ALA A 5 -19.74 -14.92 58.12
N ALA A 6 -19.85 -16.25 58.01
CA ALA A 6 -19.38 -17.00 56.84
C ALA A 6 -20.17 -16.65 55.55
N SER A 7 -21.50 -16.51 55.64
CA SER A 7 -22.31 -16.16 54.47
C SER A 7 -22.03 -14.74 53.97
N VAL A 8 -21.84 -13.78 54.88
CA VAL A 8 -21.48 -12.39 54.52
C VAL A 8 -20.13 -12.36 53.79
N ILE A 9 -19.12 -13.06 54.31
CA ILE A 9 -17.79 -13.15 53.66
C ILE A 9 -17.88 -13.78 52.28
N ALA A 10 -18.70 -14.83 52.11
CA ALA A 10 -18.90 -15.50 50.83
C ALA A 10 -19.55 -14.58 49.77
N VAL A 11 -20.56 -13.80 50.16
CA VAL A 11 -21.22 -12.84 49.27
C VAL A 11 -20.27 -11.71 48.89
N PHE A 12 -19.47 -11.20 49.84
CA PHE A 12 -18.42 -10.22 49.54
C PHE A 12 -17.35 -10.80 48.60
N GLY A 13 -16.90 -12.03 48.79
CA GLY A 13 -15.97 -12.70 47.88
C GLY A 13 -16.53 -12.83 46.45
N THR A 14 -17.83 -13.10 46.34
CA THR A 14 -18.50 -13.24 45.04
C THR A 14 -18.68 -11.89 44.34
N LEU A 15 -19.12 -10.86 45.08
CA LEU A 15 -19.28 -9.50 44.54
C LEU A 15 -17.94 -8.89 44.13
N LEU A 16 -16.90 -9.12 44.93
CA LEU A 16 -15.55 -8.61 44.67
C LEU A 16 -14.92 -9.36 43.48
N GLY A 17 -15.12 -10.68 43.37
CA GLY A 17 -14.72 -11.47 42.20
C GLY A 17 -15.45 -11.05 40.91
N ALA A 18 -16.76 -10.77 40.97
CA ALA A 18 -17.54 -10.28 39.84
C ALA A 18 -17.08 -8.88 39.39
N GLY A 19 -16.82 -7.96 40.33
CA GLY A 19 -16.33 -6.62 40.03
C GLY A 19 -14.93 -6.61 39.39
N VAL A 20 -14.00 -7.43 39.90
CA VAL A 20 -12.66 -7.58 39.33
C VAL A 20 -12.73 -8.16 37.92
N THR A 21 -13.51 -9.23 37.71
CA THR A 21 -13.69 -9.84 36.39
C THR A 21 -14.26 -8.83 35.38
N HIS A 22 -15.24 -8.03 35.78
CA HIS A 22 -15.87 -7.05 34.91
C HIS A 22 -14.93 -5.90 34.52
N LEU A 23 -14.00 -5.48 35.40
CA LEU A 23 -12.96 -4.49 35.09
C LEU A 23 -11.91 -5.06 34.13
N PHE A 24 -11.47 -6.30 34.33
CA PHE A 24 -10.55 -6.98 33.41
C PHE A 24 -11.18 -7.19 32.02
N GLN A 25 -12.45 -7.58 31.95
CA GLN A 25 -13.17 -7.72 30.67
C GLN A 25 -13.23 -6.40 29.91
N ARG A 26 -13.51 -5.29 30.60
CA ARG A 26 -13.61 -3.95 29.97
C ARG A 26 -12.27 -3.46 29.44
N ASN A 27 -11.17 -3.74 30.13
CA ASN A 27 -9.82 -3.36 29.70
C ASN A 27 -9.31 -4.25 28.56
N THR A 28 -9.63 -5.55 28.58
CA THR A 28 -9.30 -6.49 27.50
C THR A 28 -10.07 -6.15 26.23
N LEU A 29 -11.37 -5.83 26.33
CA LEU A 29 -12.19 -5.40 25.18
C LEU A 29 -11.63 -4.13 24.51
N ARG A 30 -11.25 -3.12 25.31
CA ARG A 30 -10.64 -1.89 24.79
C ARG A 30 -9.30 -2.16 24.10
N ARG A 31 -8.45 -3.00 24.69
CA ARG A 31 -7.16 -3.41 24.09
C ARG A 31 -7.35 -4.22 22.81
N THR A 32 -8.33 -5.12 22.76
CA THR A 32 -8.66 -5.85 21.53
C THR A 32 -9.22 -4.93 20.44
N GLU A 33 -10.02 -3.92 20.79
CA GLU A 33 -10.51 -2.93 19.82
C GLU A 33 -9.39 -2.04 19.28
N GLU A 34 -8.51 -1.54 20.14
CA GLU A 34 -7.35 -0.73 19.75
C GLU A 34 -6.40 -1.54 18.85
N ASN A 35 -6.10 -2.80 19.21
CA ASN A 35 -5.30 -3.71 18.40
C ASN A 35 -5.97 -3.98 17.04
N ALA A 36 -7.28 -4.28 17.03
CA ALA A 36 -8.02 -4.55 15.79
C ALA A 36 -8.05 -3.34 14.85
N ARG A 37 -8.19 -2.11 15.40
CA ARG A 37 -8.12 -0.87 14.60
C ARG A 37 -6.74 -0.65 14.01
N SER A 38 -5.68 -0.86 14.80
CA SER A 38 -4.30 -0.72 14.33
C SER A 38 -3.96 -1.72 13.24
N GLU A 39 -4.45 -2.96 13.39
CA GLU A 39 -4.24 -4.04 12.43
C GLU A 39 -5.02 -3.80 11.13
N LYS A 40 -6.26 -3.30 11.24
CA LYS A 40 -7.05 -2.89 10.08
C LYS A 40 -6.34 -1.80 9.27
N LEU A 41 -5.86 -0.75 9.93
CA LEU A 41 -5.11 0.33 9.26
C LEU A 41 -3.81 -0.18 8.63
N ARG A 42 -3.11 -1.10 9.32
CA ARG A 42 -1.90 -1.76 8.79
C ARG A 42 -2.21 -2.48 7.48
N GLN A 43 -3.29 -3.27 7.45
CA GLN A 43 -3.70 -4.01 6.25
C GLN A 43 -4.14 -3.07 5.13
N GLU A 44 -4.94 -2.05 5.43
CA GLU A 44 -5.37 -1.04 4.44
C GLU A 44 -4.18 -0.33 3.80
N ARG A 45 -3.15 0.03 4.58
CA ARG A 45 -1.91 0.63 4.06
C ARG A 45 -1.12 -0.32 3.17
N ILE A 46 -0.94 -1.58 3.60
CA ILE A 46 -0.26 -2.60 2.79
C ILE A 46 -0.98 -2.77 1.45
N ASP A 47 -2.30 -2.96 1.50
CA ASP A 47 -3.11 -3.19 0.31
C ASP A 47 -3.02 -1.99 -0.64
N ALA A 48 -3.20 -0.77 -0.14
CA ALA A 48 -3.12 0.43 -0.97
C ALA A 48 -1.73 0.63 -1.60
N TYR A 49 -0.65 0.47 -0.84
CA TYR A 49 0.71 0.64 -1.36
C TYR A 49 1.08 -0.45 -2.36
N CYS A 50 0.70 -1.70 -2.10
CA CYS A 50 0.92 -2.81 -3.03
C CYS A 50 0.10 -2.67 -4.31
N VAL A 51 -1.18 -2.28 -4.21
CA VAL A 51 -2.04 -2.05 -5.37
C VAL A 51 -1.48 -0.92 -6.23
N PHE A 52 -1.02 0.19 -5.63
CA PHE A 52 -0.41 1.28 -6.39
C PHE A 52 0.91 0.88 -7.03
N GLY A 53 1.82 0.23 -6.29
CA GLY A 53 3.08 -0.28 -6.85
C GLY A 53 2.87 -1.24 -8.02
N GLY A 54 1.89 -2.15 -7.91
CA GLY A 54 1.50 -3.06 -8.98
C GLY A 54 0.89 -2.33 -10.17
N ALA A 55 0.02 -1.34 -9.93
CA ALA A 55 -0.58 -0.53 -10.99
C ALA A 55 0.48 0.29 -11.76
N LEU A 56 1.48 0.85 -11.08
CA LEU A 56 2.63 1.51 -11.72
C LEU A 56 3.44 0.54 -12.59
N ALA A 57 3.73 -0.66 -12.09
CA ALA A 57 4.46 -1.66 -12.86
C ALA A 57 3.69 -2.09 -14.13
N ASN A 58 2.37 -2.28 -14.01
CA ASN A 58 1.50 -2.60 -15.14
C ASN A 58 1.42 -1.44 -16.13
N TYR A 59 1.27 -0.20 -15.66
CA TYR A 59 1.24 0.97 -16.51
C TYR A 59 2.57 1.15 -17.27
N ARG A 60 3.70 1.01 -16.58
CA ARG A 60 5.04 1.04 -17.16
C ARG A 60 5.19 0.02 -18.30
N ARG A 61 4.67 -1.20 -18.10
CA ARG A 61 4.64 -2.24 -19.14
C ARG A 61 3.77 -1.82 -20.33
N GLY A 62 2.54 -1.37 -20.10
CA GLY A 62 1.65 -0.94 -21.18
C GLY A 62 2.22 0.21 -22.03
N GLN A 63 2.96 1.13 -21.39
CA GLN A 63 3.69 2.19 -22.10
C GLN A 63 4.82 1.64 -22.98
N MET A 64 5.53 0.61 -22.53
CA MET A 64 6.55 -0.07 -23.35
C MET A 64 5.90 -0.81 -24.53
N ASP A 65 4.81 -1.53 -24.29
CA ASP A 65 4.12 -2.30 -25.33
C ASP A 65 3.63 -1.36 -26.45
N HIS A 66 3.05 -0.21 -26.09
CA HIS A 66 2.66 0.83 -27.05
C HIS A 66 3.87 1.42 -27.80
N TRP A 67 4.97 1.71 -27.09
CA TRP A 67 6.18 2.24 -27.72
C TRP A 67 6.76 1.28 -28.76
N PHE A 68 6.85 -0.01 -28.42
CA PHE A 68 7.40 -1.04 -29.30
C PHE A 68 6.52 -1.28 -30.52
N ALA A 69 5.21 -1.31 -30.36
CA ALA A 69 4.26 -1.46 -31.44
C ALA A 69 4.32 -0.30 -32.45
N GLY A 70 4.45 0.95 -31.97
CA GLY A 70 4.51 2.13 -32.82
C GLY A 70 5.84 2.34 -33.57
N ARG A 71 6.93 1.74 -33.09
CA ARG A 71 8.29 1.94 -33.64
C ARG A 71 8.93 0.68 -34.23
N GLY A 72 8.20 -0.43 -34.29
CA GLY A 72 8.64 -1.67 -34.93
C GLY A 72 9.81 -2.35 -34.23
N GLY A 73 9.88 -2.28 -32.90
CA GLY A 73 11.09 -2.66 -32.15
C GLY A 73 11.47 -4.15 -32.18
N ASP A 74 10.60 -5.02 -32.70
CA ASP A 74 10.87 -6.45 -32.93
C ASP A 74 10.84 -6.82 -34.43
N GLY A 75 11.03 -5.85 -35.33
CA GLY A 75 11.01 -6.07 -36.78
C GLY A 75 9.61 -6.24 -37.38
N HIS A 76 8.56 -6.14 -36.57
CA HIS A 76 7.17 -6.09 -36.99
C HIS A 76 6.56 -4.73 -36.65
N LEU A 77 6.09 -4.00 -37.66
CA LEU A 77 5.28 -2.79 -37.48
C LEU A 77 3.83 -3.23 -37.25
N ALA A 78 3.31 -2.96 -36.06
CA ALA A 78 1.92 -3.21 -35.76
C ALA A 78 1.02 -2.33 -36.65
N SER A 79 -0.17 -2.83 -36.98
CA SER A 79 -1.16 -2.03 -37.69
C SER A 79 -1.58 -0.81 -36.89
N GLU A 80 -2.08 0.22 -37.57
CA GLU A 80 -2.59 1.43 -36.92
C GLU A 80 -3.67 1.12 -35.86
N SER A 81 -4.54 0.13 -36.16
CA SER A 81 -5.56 -0.35 -35.23
C SER A 81 -4.97 -0.92 -33.94
N GLU A 82 -3.94 -1.76 -34.05
CA GLU A 82 -3.25 -2.36 -32.89
C GLU A 82 -2.55 -1.31 -32.03
N VAL A 83 -1.84 -0.37 -32.68
CA VAL A 83 -1.23 0.77 -31.98
C VAL A 83 -2.29 1.58 -31.23
N HIS A 84 -3.46 1.78 -31.84
CA HIS A 84 -4.55 2.51 -31.22
C HIS A 84 -5.14 1.77 -30.01
N GLU A 85 -5.29 0.45 -30.08
CA GLU A 85 -5.74 -0.37 -28.96
C GLU A 85 -4.75 -0.36 -27.79
N LEU A 86 -3.45 -0.48 -28.09
CA LEU A 86 -2.40 -0.41 -27.08
C LEU A 86 -2.39 0.95 -26.38
N ARG A 87 -2.63 2.04 -27.13
CA ARG A 87 -2.79 3.38 -26.54
C ARG A 87 -3.98 3.43 -25.57
N ARG A 88 -5.13 2.88 -25.96
CA ARG A 88 -6.32 2.80 -25.09
C ARG A 88 -6.06 1.95 -23.85
N ALA A 89 -5.36 0.83 -24.01
CA ALA A 89 -4.97 -0.03 -22.90
C ALA A 89 -4.03 0.71 -21.93
N ALA A 90 -3.03 1.42 -22.45
CA ALA A 90 -2.12 2.23 -21.64
C ALA A 90 -2.87 3.33 -20.87
N GLN A 91 -3.86 3.99 -21.48
CA GLN A 91 -4.69 4.98 -20.78
C GLN A 91 -5.54 4.36 -19.65
N ARG A 92 -6.10 3.16 -19.87
CA ARG A 92 -6.81 2.42 -18.82
C ARG A 92 -5.88 2.07 -17.64
N LEU A 93 -4.66 1.63 -17.94
CA LEU A 93 -3.65 1.35 -16.94
C LEU A 93 -3.21 2.60 -16.18
N ARG A 94 -3.09 3.75 -16.86
CA ARG A 94 -2.83 5.04 -16.23
C ARG A 94 -3.92 5.42 -15.24
N ALA A 95 -5.18 5.30 -15.64
CA ALA A 95 -6.31 5.61 -14.79
C ALA A 95 -6.31 4.73 -13.52
N ALA A 96 -6.07 3.42 -13.67
CA ALA A 96 -5.95 2.51 -12.54
C ALA A 96 -4.78 2.87 -11.60
N ALA A 97 -3.64 3.30 -12.16
CA ALA A 97 -2.50 3.75 -11.37
C ALA A 97 -2.80 5.07 -10.62
N MET A 98 -3.49 6.02 -11.24
CA MET A 98 -3.93 7.25 -10.58
C MET A 98 -4.92 6.98 -9.45
N GLU A 99 -5.91 6.12 -9.68
CA GLU A 99 -6.87 5.74 -8.65
C GLU A 99 -6.17 5.10 -7.44
N ALA A 100 -5.26 4.16 -7.69
CA ALA A 100 -4.47 3.53 -6.64
C ALA A 100 -3.56 4.53 -5.91
N MET A 101 -2.96 5.48 -6.64
CA MET A 101 -2.16 6.56 -6.06
C MET A 101 -2.98 7.40 -5.08
N PHE A 102 -4.18 7.84 -5.49
CA PHE A 102 -5.05 8.65 -4.62
C PHE A 102 -5.45 7.88 -3.35
N ARG A 103 -5.74 6.59 -3.46
CA ARG A 103 -6.01 5.73 -2.29
C ARG A 103 -4.79 5.64 -1.36
N ALA A 104 -3.59 5.48 -1.91
CA ALA A 104 -2.35 5.46 -1.12
C ALA A 104 -2.07 6.80 -0.42
N GLU A 105 -2.30 7.92 -1.11
CA GLU A 105 -2.13 9.28 -0.57
C GLU A 105 -3.11 9.57 0.56
N LEU A 106 -4.35 9.06 0.50
CA LEU A 106 -5.34 9.21 1.59
C LEU A 106 -4.92 8.50 2.89
N LEU A 107 -4.00 7.54 2.82
CA LEU A 107 -3.58 6.73 3.97
C LEU A 107 -2.23 7.17 4.56
N THR A 108 -1.64 8.26 4.06
CA THR A 108 -0.34 8.77 4.49
C THR A 108 -0.32 10.29 4.62
N ASP A 109 0.32 10.80 5.67
CA ASP A 109 0.62 12.22 5.83
C ASP A 109 2.02 12.59 5.28
N SER A 110 2.75 11.61 4.73
CA SER A 110 4.12 11.79 4.24
C SER A 110 4.13 12.49 2.88
N SER A 111 4.56 13.76 2.87
CA SER A 111 4.76 14.52 1.63
C SER A 111 5.84 13.91 0.74
N GLU A 112 6.88 13.30 1.32
CA GLU A 112 7.92 12.59 0.59
C GLU A 112 7.35 11.38 -0.15
N LEU A 113 6.55 10.54 0.52
CA LEU A 113 5.95 9.36 -0.10
C LEU A 113 5.01 9.76 -1.26
N THR A 114 4.21 10.81 -1.04
CA THR A 114 3.34 11.40 -2.05
C THR A 114 4.13 11.93 -3.26
N SER A 115 5.25 12.62 -3.02
CA SER A 115 6.14 13.11 -4.09
C SER A 115 6.71 11.97 -4.91
N LEU A 116 7.28 10.95 -4.24
CA LEU A 116 7.86 9.79 -4.91
C LEU A 116 6.84 9.03 -5.76
N GLY A 117 5.60 8.87 -5.26
CA GLY A 117 4.52 8.23 -6.01
C GLY A 117 4.16 8.99 -7.30
N ARG A 118 4.04 10.31 -7.21
CA ARG A 118 3.75 11.19 -8.34
C ARG A 118 4.90 11.24 -9.34
N GLU A 119 6.14 11.27 -8.86
CA GLU A 119 7.34 11.19 -9.69
C GLU A 119 7.43 9.86 -10.44
N ALA A 120 7.14 8.74 -9.77
CA ALA A 120 7.12 7.42 -10.40
C ALA A 120 6.07 7.34 -11.52
N LEU A 121 4.86 7.89 -11.30
CA LEU A 121 3.82 7.97 -12.32
C LEU A 121 4.27 8.83 -13.51
N LYS A 122 4.86 10.01 -13.24
CA LYS A 122 5.39 10.91 -14.28
C LYS A 122 6.54 10.29 -15.07
N ALA A 123 7.40 9.50 -14.42
CA ALA A 123 8.48 8.78 -15.10
C ALA A 123 7.92 7.69 -16.04
N ALA A 124 6.85 7.00 -15.64
CA ALA A 124 6.15 6.06 -16.52
C ALA A 124 5.51 6.77 -17.75
N ASP A 125 5.00 8.00 -17.60
CA ASP A 125 4.51 8.81 -18.72
C ASP A 125 5.60 9.09 -19.77
N GLY A 126 6.86 9.23 -19.34
CA GLY A 126 7.99 9.53 -20.20
C GLY A 126 8.36 8.40 -21.17
N ILE A 127 7.95 7.16 -20.89
CA ILE A 127 8.34 5.98 -21.68
C ILE A 127 7.86 6.06 -23.13
N ASP A 128 6.57 6.39 -23.33
CA ASP A 128 6.00 6.45 -24.68
C ASP A 128 6.61 7.59 -25.53
N ARG A 129 7.10 8.65 -24.86
CA ARG A 129 7.67 9.84 -25.49
C ARG A 129 9.12 9.66 -25.94
N ALA A 130 9.79 8.57 -25.54
CA ALA A 130 11.16 8.33 -25.95
C ALA A 130 11.28 8.27 -27.48
N ALA A 131 12.14 9.08 -28.07
CA ALA A 131 12.36 9.13 -29.51
C ALA A 131 13.33 8.05 -30.00
N SER A 132 14.15 7.50 -29.09
CA SER A 132 15.18 6.50 -29.41
C SER A 132 15.21 5.37 -28.40
N ARG A 133 15.88 4.26 -28.76
CA ARG A 133 16.11 3.14 -27.84
C ARG A 133 16.92 3.57 -26.60
N ALA A 134 17.91 4.44 -26.77
CA ALA A 134 18.69 4.97 -25.66
C ALA A 134 17.86 5.88 -24.72
N GLU A 135 16.88 6.62 -25.25
CA GLU A 135 15.92 7.36 -24.43
C GLU A 135 14.94 6.43 -23.71
N LEU A 136 14.48 5.37 -24.38
CA LEU A 136 13.61 4.37 -23.80
C LEU A 136 14.30 3.69 -22.62
N ASP A 137 15.54 3.26 -22.78
CA ASP A 137 16.29 2.58 -21.72
C ASP A 137 16.51 3.51 -20.52
N ARG A 138 16.82 4.79 -20.75
CA ARG A 138 16.86 5.80 -19.67
C ARG A 138 15.51 5.97 -18.96
N ALA A 139 14.41 6.07 -19.71
CA ALA A 139 13.07 6.20 -19.12
C ALA A 139 12.65 4.94 -18.35
N ARG A 140 13.05 3.76 -18.82
CA ARG A 140 12.81 2.47 -18.15
C ARG A 140 13.57 2.36 -16.83
N ASP A 141 14.84 2.73 -16.82
CA ASP A 141 15.65 2.71 -15.61
C ASP A 141 15.17 3.72 -14.60
N GLU A 142 14.83 4.93 -15.04
CA GLU A 142 14.35 5.98 -14.14
C GLU A 142 12.99 5.62 -13.52
N SER A 143 12.03 5.16 -14.33
CA SER A 143 10.73 4.71 -13.81
C SER A 143 10.88 3.53 -12.84
N ARG A 144 11.77 2.56 -13.12
CA ARG A 144 12.07 1.46 -12.19
C ARG A 144 12.66 1.98 -10.88
N ARG A 145 13.65 2.87 -10.95
CA ARG A 145 14.30 3.46 -9.77
C ARG A 145 13.28 4.17 -8.88
N LEU A 146 12.39 4.96 -9.46
CA LEU A 146 11.37 5.70 -8.71
C LEU A 146 10.28 4.78 -8.12
N ILE A 147 9.83 3.75 -8.85
CA ILE A 147 8.89 2.75 -8.30
C ILE A 147 9.52 2.03 -7.09
N TYR A 148 10.78 1.65 -7.19
CA TYR A 148 11.48 1.00 -6.07
C TYR A 148 11.75 1.96 -4.91
N GLY A 149 12.06 3.22 -5.21
CA GLY A 149 12.17 4.29 -4.23
C GLY A 149 10.87 4.50 -3.45
N TYR A 150 9.74 4.56 -4.16
CA TYR A 150 8.41 4.64 -3.56
C TYR A 150 8.13 3.45 -2.63
N MET A 151 8.37 2.21 -3.07
CA MET A 151 8.14 1.02 -2.25
C MET A 151 9.05 0.97 -1.00
N ALA A 152 10.29 1.41 -1.13
CA ALA A 152 11.22 1.52 -0.01
C ALA A 152 10.76 2.59 0.99
N ALA A 153 10.33 3.75 0.50
CA ALA A 153 9.79 4.84 1.31
C ALA A 153 8.43 4.52 1.94
N ALA A 154 7.62 3.64 1.33
CA ALA A 154 6.33 3.22 1.87
C ALA A 154 6.48 2.32 3.12
N ARG A 155 7.58 1.56 3.20
CA ARG A 155 7.78 0.52 4.22
C ARG A 155 7.71 1.04 5.67
N PRO A 156 8.34 2.17 6.05
CA PRO A 156 8.24 2.71 7.40
C PRO A 156 6.83 3.14 7.80
N HIS A 157 5.95 3.44 6.83
CA HIS A 157 4.58 3.87 7.07
C HIS A 157 3.61 2.74 7.36
N VAL A 158 4.04 1.48 7.21
CA VAL A 158 3.27 0.30 7.61
C VAL A 158 3.57 -0.03 9.08
N PRO A 159 2.59 0.12 10.00
CA PRO A 159 2.79 -0.19 11.42
C PRO A 159 3.27 -1.64 11.64
N GLY A 160 4.13 -1.86 12.64
CA GLY A 160 4.63 -3.20 13.01
C GLY A 160 5.81 -3.73 12.18
N LEU A 161 6.06 -3.22 10.97
CA LEU A 161 7.22 -3.61 10.14
C LEU A 161 8.54 -2.96 10.61
N SER A 162 8.46 -1.78 11.22
CA SER A 162 9.62 -1.02 11.71
C SER A 162 10.03 -1.42 13.13
N ALA A 163 9.07 -1.84 13.97
CA ALA A 163 9.31 -2.21 15.37
C ALA A 163 10.10 -3.52 15.51
N ALA A 164 9.94 -4.48 14.59
CA ALA A 164 10.71 -5.72 14.58
C ALA A 164 12.22 -5.51 14.39
N ARG A 165 12.65 -4.40 13.76
CA ARG A 165 14.09 -4.09 13.59
C ARG A 165 14.75 -3.42 14.80
N ALA A 166 13.97 -2.90 15.74
CA ALA A 166 14.49 -2.23 16.93
C ALA A 166 14.78 -3.21 18.09
N LEU A 167 14.26 -4.43 18.03
CA LEU A 167 14.51 -5.49 19.00
C LEU A 167 15.69 -6.42 18.63
N ASP A 168 16.27 -6.20 17.44
CA ASP A 168 17.37 -7.00 16.86
C ASP A 168 18.71 -6.23 16.81
N ARG A 169 18.82 -5.11 17.55
CA ARG A 169 20.08 -4.37 17.76
C ARG A 169 20.31 -4.16 19.25
#